data_AF-A0A3L7QBE7-F1
#
_entry.id   AF-A0A3L7QBE7-F1
#
_cell.length_a   1.000
_cell.length_b   1.000
_cell.length_c   1.000
_cell.angle_alpha   90.00
_cell.angle_beta   90.00
_cell.angle_gamma   90.00
#
_symmetry.space_group_name_H-M   'P 1'
#
loop_
_entity.id
_entity.type
_entity.pdbx_description
1 polymer ?
#
loop_
_entity_poly.entity_id
_entity_poly.type
_entity_poly.pdbx_seq_one_letter_code
_entity_poly.pdbx_strand_id
1 'polypeptide(L)' 'QLFDLQNDPDEMKDLADDASQKPRLDAMITKLKTSQGNWADKQELKSEKPLPLKIDLSKTPEEKGKAKKKS' A
#
# COMPACT_ATOMS: atom_id res chain seq x y z
N GLN A 1 4.44 7.34 3.74
CA GLN A 1 3.77 8.04 4.85
C GLN A 1 4.13 7.35 6.15
N LEU A 2 4.36 8.13 7.20
CA LEU A 2 4.62 7.67 8.57
C LEU A 2 3.89 8.61 9.53
N PHE A 3 2.98 8.06 10.34
CA PHE A 3 2.20 8.84 11.31
C PHE A 3 2.50 8.40 12.74
N ASP A 4 2.38 9.34 13.66
CA ASP A 4 2.51 9.08 15.09
C ASP A 4 1.15 9.13 15.77
N LEU A 5 0.38 8.04 15.69
CA LEU A 5 -1.02 7.97 16.12
C LEU A 5 -1.28 8.33 17.60
N GLN A 6 -0.24 8.36 18.44
CA GLN A 6 -0.35 8.82 19.83
C GLN A 6 -0.51 10.34 19.93
N ASN A 7 0.17 11.07 19.05
CA ASN A 7 0.23 12.54 19.06
C ASN A 7 -0.51 13.17 17.86
N ASP A 8 -0.77 12.37 16.82
CA ASP A 8 -1.45 12.73 15.57
C ASP A 8 -2.44 11.61 15.19
N PRO A 9 -3.56 11.48 15.92
CA PRO A 9 -4.55 10.43 15.67
C PRO A 9 -5.30 10.60 14.35
N ASP A 10 -5.33 11.82 13.82
CA ASP A 10 -6.01 12.16 12.57
C ASP A 10 -5.07 12.11 11.34
N GLU A 11 -3.82 11.66 11.51
CA GLU A 11 -2.83 11.45 10.44
C GLU A 11 -2.57 12.72 9.60
N MET A 12 -2.61 13.88 10.24
CA MET A 12 -2.47 15.17 9.56
C MET A 12 -1.01 15.53 9.25
N LYS A 13 -0.06 14.88 9.93
CA LYS A 13 1.37 15.16 9.80
C LYS A 13 2.15 13.92 9.36
N ASP A 14 2.44 13.87 8.05
CA ASP A 14 3.35 12.85 7.52
C ASP A 14 4.80 13.13 7.98
N LEU A 15 5.39 12.14 8.65
CA LEU A 15 6.76 12.17 9.15
C LEU A 15 7.73 11.36 8.26
N ALA A 16 7.27 10.86 7.10
CA ALA A 16 8.09 9.97 6.27
C ALA A 16 9.38 10.62 5.73
N ASP A 17 9.35 11.94 5.49
CA ASP A 17 10.50 12.71 4.98
C ASP A 17 11.39 13.29 6.10
N ASP A 18 11.01 13.10 7.37
CA ASP A 18 11.82 13.55 8.51
C ASP A 18 13.01 12.60 8.71
N ALA A 19 14.22 13.11 8.50
CA ALA A 19 15.46 12.34 8.64
C ALA A 19 15.63 11.72 10.04
N SER A 20 15.07 12.33 11.09
CA SER A 20 15.11 11.79 12.45
C SER A 20 14.30 10.49 12.61
N GLN A 21 13.31 10.26 11.73
CA GLN A 21 12.47 9.07 11.73
C GLN A 21 13.05 7.90 10.95
N LYS A 22 14.19 8.09 10.27
CA LYS A 22 14.82 7.05 9.45
C LYS A 22 15.01 5.71 10.21
N PRO A 23 15.49 5.69 11.47
CA PRO A 23 15.60 4.43 12.22
C PRO A 23 14.25 3.75 12.48
N ARG A 24 13.19 4.53 12.74
CA ARG A 24 11.83 4.03 12.97
C ARG A 24 11.26 3.42 11.69
N LEU A 25 11.46 4.09 10.55
CA LEU A 25 11.11 3.60 9.22
C LEU A 25 11.81 2.27 8.90
N ASP A 26 13.13 2.20 9.08
CA ASP A 26 13.90 0.99 8.80
C ASP A 26 13.43 -0.20 9.67
N ALA A 27 13.11 0.04 10.95
CA ALA A 27 12.56 -0.97 11.85
C ALA A 27 11.16 -1.43 11.40
N MET A 28 10.31 -0.52 10.93
CA MET A 28 8.96 -0.86 10.44
C MET A 28 9.01 -1.67 9.15
N ILE A 29 9.85 -1.29 8.20
CA ILE A 29 10.07 -2.04 6.95
C ILE A 29 10.60 -3.45 7.24
N THR A 30 11.47 -3.59 8.23
CA THR A 30 11.98 -4.90 8.67
C THR A 30 10.84 -5.79 9.18
N LYS A 31 9.99 -5.26 10.06
CA LYS A 31 8.81 -5.99 10.56
C LYS A 31 7.86 -6.39 9.43
N LEU A 32 7.60 -5.47 8.50
CA LEU A 32 6.75 -5.73 7.35
C LEU A 32 7.31 -6.89 6.50
N LYS A 33 8.62 -6.87 6.19
CA LYS A 33 9.29 -7.93 5.45
C LYS A 33 9.18 -9.29 6.14
N THR A 34 9.29 -9.32 7.47
CA THR A 34 9.07 -10.55 8.25
C THR A 34 7.62 -11.03 8.13
N SER A 35 6.65 -10.13 8.23
CA SER A 35 5.23 -10.46 8.15
C SER A 35 4.79 -10.94 6.76
N GLN A 36 5.39 -10.44 5.68
CA GLN A 36 5.11 -10.91 4.31
C GLN A 36 5.27 -12.43 4.16
N GLY A 37 6.28 -13.01 4.84
CA GLY A 37 6.50 -14.46 4.86
C GLY A 37 5.32 -15.26 5.44
N ASN A 38 4.54 -14.67 6.35
CA ASN A 38 3.37 -15.32 6.95
C ASN A 38 2.15 -15.35 6.03
N TRP A 39 2.11 -14.47 5.02
CA TRP A 39 0.98 -14.33 4.10
C TRP A 39 1.30 -14.82 2.69
N ALA A 40 2.46 -15.48 2.51
CA ALA A 40 3.01 -15.86 1.21
C ALA A 40 3.11 -14.67 0.24
N ASP A 41 3.22 -13.44 0.78
CA ASP A 41 3.40 -12.24 -0.01
C ASP A 41 4.85 -12.18 -0.52
N LYS A 42 4.98 -12.07 -1.84
CA LYS A 42 6.26 -12.02 -2.57
C LYS A 42 6.54 -10.64 -3.16
N GLN A 43 5.66 -9.66 -2.94
CA GLN A 43 5.83 -8.33 -3.48
C GLN A 43 7.00 -7.62 -2.80
N GLU A 44 7.83 -6.96 -3.59
CA GLU A 44 8.93 -6.16 -3.03
C GLU A 44 8.39 -4.91 -2.34
N LEU A 45 8.95 -4.59 -1.17
CA LEU A 45 8.56 -3.41 -0.39
C LEU A 45 9.05 -2.08 -0.98
N LYS A 46 9.93 -2.13 -1.97
CA LYS A 46 10.45 -0.98 -2.70
C LYS A 46 10.41 -1.29 -4.18
N SER A 47 9.94 -0.35 -4.98
CA SER A 47 9.98 -0.43 -6.44
C SER A 47 10.80 0.74 -6.96
N GLU A 48 11.84 0.47 -7.74
CA GLU A 48 12.63 1.53 -8.39
C GLU A 48 11.84 2.24 -9.50
N LYS A 49 10.82 1.56 -10.04
CA LYS A 49 9.95 2.06 -11.11
C LYS A 49 8.50 1.82 -10.72
N PRO A 50 7.94 2.63 -9.80
CA PRO A 50 6.55 2.50 -9.43
C PRO A 50 5.68 2.61 -10.68
N LEU A 51 4.66 1.75 -10.76
CA LEU A 51 3.68 1.84 -11.83
C LEU A 51 3.02 3.22 -11.82
N PRO A 52 2.60 3.72 -12.99
CA PRO A 52 1.96 5.02 -13.07
C PRO A 52 0.74 5.09 -12.15
N LEU A 53 0.62 6.20 -11.42
CA LEU A 53 -0.49 6.51 -10.50
C LEU A 53 -1.87 6.43 -11.17
N LYS A 54 -1.93 6.68 -12.49
CA LYS A 54 -3.16 6.57 -13.28
C LYS A 54 -3.31 5.13 -13.78
N ILE A 55 -4.23 4.40 -13.17
CA ILE A 55 -4.66 3.10 -13.68
C ILE A 55 -5.58 3.36 -14.88
N ASP A 56 -5.17 2.91 -16.05
CA ASP A 56 -6.00 2.90 -17.25
C ASP A 56 -6.98 1.72 -17.19
N LEU A 57 -8.19 2.00 -16.70
CA LEU A 57 -9.28 1.01 -16.57
C LEU A 57 -9.96 0.69 -17.91
N SER A 58 -9.57 1.32 -19.03
CA SER A 58 -10.15 0.99 -20.35
C SER A 58 -9.81 -0.43 -20.81
N LYS A 59 -8.84 -1.08 -20.16
CA LYS A 59 -8.36 -2.43 -20.47
C LYS A 59 -8.86 -3.50 -19.50
N THR A 60 -9.66 -3.14 -18.50
CA THR A 60 -10.28 -4.15 -17.64
C THR A 60 -11.36 -4.84 -18.47
N PRO A 61 -11.28 -6.17 -18.72
CA PRO A 61 -12.39 -6.86 -19.37
C PRO A 61 -13.60 -6.71 -18.45
N GLU A 62 -14.69 -6.13 -18.96
CA GLU A 62 -15.94 -6.08 -18.21
C GLU A 62 -16.26 -7.47 -17.69
N GLU A 63 -16.31 -7.60 -16.37
CA GLU A 63 -16.84 -8.80 -15.74
C GLU A 63 -18.29 -8.92 -16.23
N LYS A 64 -18.55 -9.90 -17.10
CA LYS A 64 -19.89 -10.18 -17.62
C LYS A 64 -20.78 -10.68 -16.48
N GLY A 65 -21.26 -9.74 -15.67
CA GLY A 65 -22.24 -9.93 -14.63
C GLY A 65 -23.59 -10.29 -15.23
N LYS A 66 -23.96 -11.55 -15.02
CA LYS A 66 -25.31 -12.13 -15.05
C LYS A 66 -26.45 -11.09 -14.99
N ALA A 67 -27.17 -10.89 -16.09
CA ALA A 67 -28.52 -10.35 -16.07
C ALA A 67 -29.53 -11.49 -16.31
N LYS A 68 -30.22 -11.89 -15.23
CA LYS A 68 -31.50 -12.59 -15.31
C LYS A 68 -32.42 -11.82 -16.26
N LYS A 69 -33.02 -12.47 -17.26
CA LYS A 69 -34.28 -11.99 -17.85
C LYS A 69 -35.25 -13.15 -18.03
N LYS A 70 -36.41 -12.96 -17.42
CA LYS A 70 -37.63 -13.77 -17.44
C LYS A 70 -38.07 -14.04 -18.89
N SER A 71 -38.55 -15.26 -19.15
CA SER A 71 -39.77 -15.51 -19.93
C SER A 71 -40.35 -16.86 -19.55
#